data_AF-A0A6H1U9V1-F1
#
_entry.id   AF-A0A6H1U9V1-F1
#
_cell.length_a   1.000
_cell.length_b   1.000
_cell.length_c   1.000
_cell.angle_alpha   90.00
_cell.angle_beta   90.00
_cell.angle_gamma   90.00
#
_symmetry.space_group_name_H-M   'P 1'
#
loop_
_entity.id
_entity.type
_entity.pdbx_description
1 polymer ?
#
loop_
_entity_poly.entity_id
_entity_poly.type
_entity_poly.pdbx_seq_one_letter_code
_entity_poly.pdbx_strand_id
1 'polypeptide(L)'
;MEELFALLVAPLIIFMLLVAPIWLILHYRSKKQINQGLTEEEYQQLNELLRRADKMAERVDSLERILDTEAPEWRRKHEQQ
;
A
#
# COMPACT_ATOMS: atom_id res chain seq x y z
N MET A 1 41.49 28.08 24.31
CA MET A 1 40.25 28.12 23.48
C MET A 1 40.14 26.91 22.57
N GLU A 2 41.22 26.51 21.90
CA GLU A 2 41.25 25.32 21.02
C GLU A 2 40.94 24.00 21.75
N GLU A 3 41.49 23.80 22.95
CA GLU A 3 41.20 22.63 23.80
C GLU A 3 39.71 22.46 24.14
N LEU A 4 39.00 23.57 24.37
CA LEU A 4 37.56 23.56 24.66
C LEU A 4 36.74 23.19 23.42
N PHE A 5 37.18 23.65 22.24
CA PHE A 5 36.58 23.27 20.96
C PHE A 5 36.79 21.78 20.68
N ALA A 6 37.99 21.24 20.88
CA ALA A 6 38.27 19.83 20.69
C ALA A 6 37.40 18.94 21.59
N LEU A 7 37.21 19.34 22.86
CA LEU A 7 36.36 18.62 23.81
C LEU A 7 34.88 18.56 23.40
N LEU A 8 34.36 19.61 22.76
CA LEU A 8 32.97 19.65 22.28
C LEU A 8 32.80 18.98 20.91
N VAL A 9 33.79 19.12 20.01
CA VAL A 9 33.69 18.65 18.61
C VAL A 9 34.01 17.15 18.49
N ALA A 10 34.95 16.61 19.27
CA ALA A 10 35.30 15.19 19.22
C ALA A 10 34.10 14.24 19.43
N PRO A 11 33.23 14.39 20.45
CA PRO A 11 32.06 13.53 20.61
C PRO A 11 31.02 13.72 19.49
N LEU A 12 30.88 14.94 18.95
CA LEU A 12 30.02 15.21 17.80
C LEU A 12 30.48 14.47 16.54
N ILE A 13 31.80 14.41 16.28
CA ILE A 13 32.35 13.67 15.14
C ILE A 13 32.08 12.17 15.29
N ILE A 14 32.32 11.59 16.47
CA ILE A 14 32.03 10.17 16.73
C ILE A 14 30.54 9.88 16.56
N PHE A 15 29.68 10.76 17.08
CA PHE A 15 28.24 10.67 16.90
C PHE A 15 27.86 10.70 15.41
N MET A 16 28.43 11.61 14.63
CA MET A 16 28.19 11.70 13.19
C MET A 16 28.65 10.44 12.45
N LEU A 17 29.79 9.86 12.82
CA LEU A 17 30.30 8.63 12.21
C LEU A 17 29.42 7.41 12.46
N LEU A 18 28.60 7.39 13.51
CA LEU A 18 27.71 6.27 13.81
C LEU A 18 26.26 6.57 13.40
N VAL A 19 25.73 7.71 13.82
CA VAL A 19 24.32 8.05 13.67
C VAL A 19 24.00 8.49 12.23
N ALA A 20 24.87 9.25 11.57
CA ALA A 20 24.63 9.65 10.19
C ALA A 20 24.53 8.45 9.22
N PRO A 21 25.42 7.44 9.24
CA PRO A 21 25.27 6.28 8.36
C PRO A 21 24.07 5.40 8.73
N ILE A 22 23.74 5.23 10.02
CA ILE A 22 22.51 4.51 10.42
C ILE A 22 21.27 5.23 9.87
N TRP A 23 21.21 6.56 10.02
CA TRP A 23 20.13 7.37 9.50
C TRP A 23 20.02 7.31 7.98
N LEU A 24 21.16 7.36 7.27
CA LEU A 24 21.22 7.17 5.82
C LEU A 24 20.65 5.81 5.42
N ILE A 25 21.06 4.72 6.07
CA ILE A 25 20.54 3.39 5.79
C ILE A 25 19.01 3.35 6.01
N LEU A 26 18.51 3.90 7.12
CA LEU A 26 17.07 3.95 7.40
C LEU A 26 16.29 4.78 6.36
N HIS A 27 16.83 5.96 6.01
CA HIS A 27 16.22 6.86 5.03
C HIS A 27 16.08 6.19 3.66
N TYR A 28 17.15 5.56 3.18
CA TYR A 28 17.15 4.91 1.88
C TYR A 28 16.40 3.57 1.89
N ARG A 29 16.40 2.84 3.01
CA ARG A 29 15.63 1.59 3.15
C ARG A 29 14.12 1.85 3.14
N SER A 30 13.65 2.88 3.86
CA SER A 30 12.23 3.27 3.85
C SER A 30 11.79 3.71 2.46
N LYS A 31 12.61 4.52 1.77
CA LYS A 31 12.32 4.96 0.40
C LYS A 31 12.34 3.81 -0.61
N LYS A 32 13.22 2.81 -0.41
CA LYS A 32 13.25 1.58 -1.22
C LYS A 32 11.99 0.74 -1.04
N GLN A 33 11.47 0.62 0.18
CA GLN A 33 10.25 -0.15 0.44
C GLN A 33 9.01 0.45 -0.24
N ILE A 34 8.95 1.78 -0.38
CA ILE A 34 7.84 2.45 -1.10
C ILE A 34 7.95 2.28 -2.62
N ASN A 35 9.17 2.18 -3.15
CA ASN A 35 9.41 2.01 -4.60
C ASN A 35 9.52 0.54 -5.04
N GLN A 36 9.49 -0.41 -4.11
CA GLN A 36 9.39 -1.82 -4.42
C GLN A 36 7.93 -2.08 -4.80
N GLY A 37 7.69 -2.31 -6.09
CA GLY A 37 6.39 -2.81 -6.56
C GLY A 37 6.06 -4.17 -5.95
N LEU A 38 4.91 -4.72 -6.35
CA LEU A 38 4.46 -6.01 -5.84
C LEU A 38 5.52 -7.11 -6.06
N THR A 39 5.72 -7.93 -5.04
CA THR A 39 6.42 -9.20 -5.16
C THR A 39 5.63 -10.16 -6.06
N GLU A 40 6.28 -11.22 -6.54
CA GLU A 40 5.62 -12.24 -7.37
C GLU A 40 4.40 -12.86 -6.67
N GLU A 41 4.48 -13.09 -5.36
CA GLU A 41 3.36 -13.61 -4.56
C GLU A 41 2.20 -12.60 -4.48
N GLU A 42 2.50 -11.33 -4.25
CA GLU A 42 1.50 -10.26 -4.23
C GLU A 42 0.85 -10.07 -5.61
N TYR A 43 1.61 -10.22 -6.71
CA TYR A 43 1.06 -10.24 -8.07
C TYR A 43 0.09 -11.40 -8.29
N GLN A 44 0.42 -12.60 -7.79
CA GLN A 44 -0.48 -13.76 -7.89
C GLN A 44 -1.76 -13.54 -7.08
N GLN A 45 -1.66 -13.00 -5.87
CA GLN A 45 -2.82 -12.65 -5.05
C GLN A 45 -3.68 -11.59 -5.73
N LEU A 46 -3.08 -10.54 -6.31
CA LEU A 46 -3.80 -9.52 -7.06
C LEU A 46 -4.55 -10.11 -8.25
N ASN A 47 -3.91 -10.97 -9.04
CA ASN A 47 -4.56 -11.64 -10.17
C ASN A 47 -5.73 -12.52 -9.73
N GLU A 48 -5.61 -13.22 -8.60
CA GLU A 48 -6.71 -13.99 -8.04
C GLU A 48 -7.87 -13.10 -7.59
N LEU A 49 -7.59 -11.94 -7.00
CA LEU A 49 -8.61 -10.96 -6.65
C LEU A 49 -9.33 -10.40 -7.89
N LEU A 50 -8.60 -10.07 -8.95
CA LEU A 50 -9.18 -9.62 -10.21
C LEU A 50 -10.10 -10.69 -10.82
N ARG A 51 -9.64 -11.94 -10.87
CA ARG A 51 -10.45 -13.07 -11.37
C ARG A 51 -11.74 -13.26 -10.55
N ARG A 52 -11.67 -13.05 -9.23
CA ARG A 52 -12.86 -13.10 -8.36
C ARG A 52 -13.81 -11.94 -8.63
N ALA A 53 -13.28 -10.74 -8.86
CA ALA A 53 -14.08 -9.57 -9.21
C ALA A 53 -14.81 -9.77 -10.54
N ASP A 54 -14.15 -10.29 -11.57
CA ASP A 54 -14.77 -10.62 -12.86
C ASP A 54 -15.92 -11.62 -12.70
N LYS A 55 -15.67 -12.70 -11.94
CA LYS A 55 -16.71 -13.71 -11.65
C LYS A 55 -17.87 -13.11 -10.85
N MET A 56 -17.61 -12.15 -9.98
CA MET A 56 -18.65 -11.48 -9.21
C MET A 56 -19.50 -10.59 -10.12
N ALA A 57 -18.90 -9.87 -11.06
CA ALA A 57 -19.61 -9.04 -12.04
C ALA A 57 -20.54 -9.90 -12.93
N GLU A 58 -20.06 -11.04 -13.43
CA GLU A 58 -20.89 -11.98 -14.20
C GLU A 58 -22.09 -12.49 -13.38
N ARG A 59 -21.87 -12.79 -12.10
CA ARG A 59 -22.95 -13.22 -11.21
C ARG A 59 -23.95 -12.12 -10.94
N VAL A 60 -23.51 -10.87 -10.80
CA VAL A 60 -24.40 -9.72 -10.63
C VAL A 60 -25.27 -9.55 -11.87
N ASP A 61 -24.69 -9.57 -13.08
CA ASP A 61 -25.46 -9.51 -14.35
C ASP A 61 -26.49 -10.65 -14.45
N SER A 62 -26.09 -11.87 -14.06
CA SER A 62 -27.01 -13.01 -14.02
C SER A 62 -28.15 -12.80 -13.02
N LEU A 63 -27.85 -12.30 -11.82
CA LEU A 63 -28.86 -11.99 -10.79
C LEU A 63 -29.79 -10.87 -11.25
N GLU A 64 -29.27 -9.81 -11.88
CA GLU A 64 -30.06 -8.74 -12.45
C GLU A 64 -31.02 -9.25 -13.52
N ARG A 65 -30.58 -10.14 -14.43
CA ARG A 65 -31.46 -10.78 -15.43
C ARG A 65 -32.56 -11.63 -14.81
N ILE A 66 -32.24 -12.40 -13.77
CA ILE A 66 -33.24 -13.18 -13.03
C ILE A 66 -34.25 -12.23 -12.37
N LEU A 67 -33.76 -11.19 -11.70
CA LEU A 67 -34.60 -10.23 -10.98
C LEU A 67 -35.49 -9.41 -11.93
N ASP A 68 -35.01 -9.12 -13.14
CA ASP A 68 -35.79 -8.50 -14.21
C ASP A 68 -36.96 -9.37 -14.69
N THR A 69 -36.77 -10.69 -14.65
CA THR A 69 -37.80 -11.66 -15.05
C THR A 69 -38.78 -11.93 -13.91
N GLU A 70 -38.27 -12.17 -12.70
CA GLU A 70 -39.04 -12.65 -11.55
C GLU A 70 -39.65 -11.53 -10.71
N ALA A 71 -39.08 -10.32 -10.74
CA ALA A 71 -39.52 -9.20 -9.92
C ALA A 71 -39.39 -7.85 -10.65
N PRO A 72 -40.06 -7.62 -11.79
CA PRO A 72 -39.82 -6.49 -12.71
C PRO A 72 -39.85 -5.07 -12.08
N GLU A 73 -40.53 -4.88 -10.93
CA GLU A 73 -40.58 -3.61 -10.21
C GLU A 73 -39.43 -3.40 -9.19
N TRP A 74 -38.48 -4.34 -9.09
CA TRP A 74 -37.42 -4.33 -8.08
C TRP A 74 -36.57 -3.06 -8.14
N ARG A 75 -36.21 -2.61 -9.34
CA ARG A 75 -35.38 -1.40 -9.53
C ARG A 75 -36.05 -0.16 -8.94
N ARG A 76 -37.35 0.02 -9.16
CA ARG A 76 -38.13 1.17 -8.67
C ARG A 76 -38.24 1.20 -7.15
N LYS A 77 -38.18 0.03 -6.50
CA LYS A 77 -38.22 -0.11 -5.04
C LYS A 77 -36.89 0.29 -4.37
N HIS A 78 -35.78 0.25 -5.10
CA HIS A 78 -34.43 0.55 -4.61
C HIS A 78 -33.89 1.94 -5.04
N GLU A 79 -34.42 2.54 -6.12
CA GLU A 79 -34.05 3.92 -6.53
C GLU A 79 -34.64 5.03 -5.64
N GLN A 80 -35.59 4.71 -4.74
CA GLN A 80 -36.28 5.69 -3.88
C GLN A 80 -35.72 5.82 -2.45
N GLN A 81 -34.54 5.25 -2.16
CA GLN A 81 -33.86 5.38 -0.86
C GLN A 81 -32.48 6.03 -0.99
#